data_AF-X0AHX4-F1
#
_entry.id   AF-X0AHX4-F1
#
_cell.length_a   1.000
_cell.length_b   1.000
_cell.length_c   1.000
_cell.angle_alpha   90.00
_cell.angle_beta   90.00
_cell.angle_gamma   90.00
#
_symmetry.space_group_name_H-M   'P 1'
#
loop_
_entity.id
_entity.type
_entity.pdbx_description
1 polymer ?
#
loop_
_entity_poly.entity_id
_entity_poly.type
_entity_poly.pdbx_seq_one_letter_code
_entity_poly.pdbx_strand_id
1 'polypeptide(L)'
;MDDYHLCSQYTTKSSPPPFDITEDWCLAAVGKRLEERPIPSDILSLLYAPLPRHLPSVEKDILILMSAFTGNIDRCVRLRRPHPVSGEMQCIVRGIYHNTFFAKWRYEKPELAALQKFVHARLIMNDDLTWLNNNRPFGTN
;
A
#
# COMPACT_ATOMS: atom_id res chain seq x y z
N MET A 1 8.27 6.22 -30.06
CA MET A 1 7.59 7.51 -30.30
C MET A 1 6.29 7.15 -31.01
N ASP A 2 5.09 7.16 -30.43
CA ASP A 2 4.56 8.01 -29.36
C ASP A 2 3.31 7.37 -28.71
N ASP A 3 3.44 6.72 -27.54
CA ASP A 3 2.29 6.29 -26.72
C ASP A 3 2.03 7.22 -25.51
N TYR A 4 2.90 8.22 -25.30
CA TYR A 4 2.83 9.14 -24.16
C TYR A 4 1.68 10.15 -24.24
N HIS A 5 1.00 10.27 -25.39
CA HIS A 5 -0.06 11.26 -25.58
C HIS A 5 -1.44 10.83 -25.07
N LEU A 6 -1.66 9.54 -24.80
CA LEU A 6 -2.98 9.06 -24.34
C LEU A 6 -3.22 9.30 -22.83
N CYS A 7 -2.16 9.51 -22.05
CA CYS A 7 -2.23 9.68 -20.59
C CYS A 7 -2.70 11.08 -20.14
N SER A 8 -2.65 12.08 -21.03
CA SER A 8 -2.97 13.48 -20.68
C SER A 8 -4.47 13.76 -20.49
N GLN A 9 -5.35 12.82 -20.82
CA GLN A 9 -6.80 13.09 -20.89
C GLN A 9 -7.61 12.61 -19.67
N TYR A 10 -7.01 11.93 -18.69
CA TYR A 10 -7.72 11.42 -17.50
C TYR A 10 -7.57 12.31 -16.26
N THR A 11 -7.44 13.61 -16.49
CA THR A 11 -7.52 14.62 -15.44
C THR A 11 -9.00 14.84 -15.07
N THR A 12 -9.46 14.10 -14.07
CA THR A 12 -10.39 14.46 -12.98
C THR A 12 -11.11 13.20 -12.49
N LYS A 13 -10.97 12.93 -11.19
CA LYS A 13 -11.33 11.70 -10.44
C LYS A 13 -10.26 10.60 -10.51
N SER A 14 -9.72 10.29 -9.33
CA SER A 14 -8.71 9.27 -9.05
C SER A 14 -9.21 7.85 -9.33
N SER A 15 -9.46 7.52 -10.59
CA SER A 15 -9.74 6.15 -11.00
C SER A 15 -8.41 5.41 -11.21
N PRO A 16 -8.30 4.15 -10.79
CA PRO A 16 -7.19 3.28 -11.20
C PRO A 16 -7.00 3.33 -12.74
N PRO A 17 -5.76 3.46 -13.26
CA PRO A 17 -5.48 3.14 -14.66
C PRO A 17 -5.91 1.69 -14.97
N PRO A 18 -6.50 1.44 -16.15
CA PRO A 18 -7.10 0.15 -16.49
C PRO A 18 -6.09 -1.00 -16.63
N PHE A 19 -4.79 -0.71 -16.72
CA PHE A 19 -3.74 -1.72 -16.69
C PHE A 19 -2.44 -1.10 -16.16
N ASP A 20 -1.96 -1.61 -15.03
CA ASP A 20 -0.78 -1.13 -14.33
C ASP A 20 0.17 -2.31 -14.09
N ILE A 21 1.04 -2.56 -15.07
CA ILE A 21 1.99 -3.70 -15.04
C ILE A 21 2.94 -3.59 -13.84
N THR A 22 3.29 -2.36 -13.46
CA THR A 22 4.18 -2.08 -12.34
C THR A 22 3.48 -2.14 -10.98
N GLU A 23 2.15 -2.23 -10.97
CA GLU A 23 1.30 -2.23 -9.76
C GLU A 23 1.58 -1.03 -8.83
N ASP A 24 2.13 0.04 -9.41
CA ASP A 24 2.56 1.24 -8.71
C ASP A 24 1.62 2.41 -8.91
N TRP A 25 0.47 2.17 -9.53
CA TRP A 25 -0.59 3.09 -9.87
C TRP A 25 -0.15 4.30 -10.69
N CYS A 26 0.96 4.17 -11.41
CA CYS A 26 1.66 5.29 -12.02
C CYS A 26 1.89 6.44 -11.00
N LEU A 27 2.12 6.12 -9.72
CA LEU A 27 2.33 7.11 -8.65
C LEU A 27 3.50 8.06 -8.95
N ALA A 28 4.44 7.64 -9.82
CA ALA A 28 5.54 8.47 -10.30
C ALA A 28 5.21 9.32 -11.56
N ALA A 29 4.14 9.01 -12.29
CA ALA A 29 3.85 9.61 -13.59
C ALA A 29 3.04 10.92 -13.49
N VAL A 30 2.26 11.11 -12.42
CA VAL A 30 1.39 12.28 -12.27
C VAL A 30 1.56 12.89 -10.87
N GLY A 31 2.30 13.99 -10.80
CA GLY A 31 2.42 14.81 -9.60
C GLY A 31 3.55 15.83 -9.71
N LYS A 32 3.35 17.03 -9.16
CA LYS A 32 4.49 17.89 -8.80
C LYS A 32 5.32 17.06 -7.82
N ARG A 33 6.64 16.90 -8.05
CA ARG A 33 7.54 16.35 -7.01
C ARG A 33 7.17 17.05 -5.71
N LEU A 34 6.65 16.31 -4.73
CA LEU A 34 6.42 16.85 -3.40
C LEU A 34 7.72 17.53 -3.00
N GLU A 35 7.64 18.78 -2.55
CA GLU A 35 8.80 19.60 -2.19
C GLU A 35 9.84 18.72 -1.49
N GLU A 36 11.03 18.61 -2.07
CA GLU A 36 12.08 17.72 -1.58
C GLU A 36 12.51 18.16 -0.19
N ARG A 37 11.89 17.58 0.82
CA ARG A 37 12.25 17.82 2.21
C ARG A 37 13.35 16.81 2.59
N PRO A 38 14.54 17.28 2.98
CA PRO A 38 15.58 16.37 3.46
C PRO A 38 15.07 15.64 4.70
N ILE A 39 15.27 14.32 4.72
CA ILE A 39 14.93 13.48 5.87
C ILE A 39 16.02 13.67 6.93
N PRO A 40 15.70 14.11 8.15
CA PRO A 40 16.64 14.19 9.25
C PRO A 40 17.39 12.87 9.49
N SER A 41 18.68 12.93 9.81
CA SER A 41 19.55 11.74 9.94
C SER A 41 19.09 10.78 11.04
N ASP A 42 18.55 11.32 12.13
CA ASP A 42 17.92 10.57 13.23
C ASP A 42 16.71 9.76 12.74
N ILE A 43 15.86 10.34 11.88
CA ILE A 43 14.72 9.64 11.27
C ILE A 43 15.19 8.62 10.23
N LEU A 44 16.21 8.95 9.44
CA LEU A 44 16.75 8.06 8.42
C LEU A 44 17.20 6.73 9.03
N SER A 45 17.87 6.77 10.18
CA SER A 45 18.31 5.56 10.88
C SER A 45 17.14 4.63 11.26
N LEU A 46 15.99 5.20 11.61
CA LEU A 46 14.77 4.46 11.99
C LEU A 46 14.07 3.80 10.80
N LEU A 47 14.38 4.20 9.57
CA LEU A 47 13.83 3.58 8.35
C LEU A 47 14.43 2.20 8.08
N TYR A 48 15.74 2.05 8.28
CA TYR A 48 16.44 0.79 7.97
C TYR A 48 16.78 -0.05 9.21
N ALA A 49 17.00 0.55 10.38
CA ALA A 49 17.30 -0.19 11.61
C ALA A 49 16.01 -0.68 12.32
N PRO A 50 16.08 -1.74 13.15
CA PRO A 50 14.96 -2.12 14.02
C PRO A 50 14.50 -0.93 14.87
N LEU A 51 13.19 -0.71 14.95
CA LEU A 51 12.69 0.41 15.75
C LEU A 51 12.98 0.16 17.25
N PRO A 52 13.48 1.16 17.99
CA PRO A 52 13.74 1.04 19.42
C PRO A 52 12.45 0.80 20.21
N ARG A 53 12.54 0.15 21.38
CA ARG A 53 11.37 -0.15 22.23
C ARG A 53 10.60 1.13 22.58
N HIS A 54 11.32 2.18 22.93
CA HIS A 54 10.77 3.51 23.15
C HIS A 54 11.07 4.36 21.92
N LEU A 55 10.02 4.67 21.16
CA LEU A 55 10.15 5.41 19.92
C LEU A 55 10.39 6.90 20.24
N PRO A 56 11.37 7.56 19.60
CA PRO A 56 11.65 8.97 19.88
C PRO A 56 10.47 9.87 19.50
N SER A 57 10.44 11.08 20.06
CA SER A 57 9.39 12.08 19.83
C SER A 57 9.57 12.86 18.51
N VAL A 58 10.00 12.16 17.46
CA VAL A 58 10.18 12.70 16.10
C VAL A 58 8.88 12.64 15.30
N GLU A 59 8.83 13.32 14.16
CA GLU A 59 7.78 13.17 13.14
C GLU A 59 7.81 11.73 12.60
N LYS A 60 6.71 10.98 12.75
CA LYS A 60 6.67 9.53 12.43
C LYS A 60 5.98 9.23 11.10
N ASP A 61 5.50 10.27 10.43
CA ASP A 61 4.66 10.16 9.25
C ASP A 61 5.40 9.43 8.14
N ILE A 62 6.66 9.80 7.89
CA ILE A 62 7.51 9.07 6.93
C ILE A 62 7.76 7.61 7.34
N LEU A 63 7.89 7.30 8.63
CA LEU A 63 8.03 5.92 9.10
C LEU A 63 6.76 5.10 8.84
N ILE A 64 5.59 5.71 9.03
CA ILE A 64 4.28 5.11 8.75
C ILE A 64 4.17 4.84 7.25
N LEU A 65 4.39 5.87 6.42
CA LEU A 65 4.32 5.76 4.96
C LEU A 65 5.27 4.67 4.44
N MET A 66 6.52 4.67 4.88
CA MET A 66 7.52 3.68 4.45
C MET A 66 7.21 2.27 4.95
N SER A 67 6.64 2.13 6.16
CA SER A 67 6.20 0.82 6.66
C SER A 67 5.09 0.23 5.79
N ALA A 68 4.11 1.06 5.38
CA ALA A 68 3.04 0.64 4.50
C ALA A 68 3.56 0.35 3.08
N PHE A 69 4.37 1.25 2.53
CA PHE A 69 4.96 1.16 1.18
C PHE A 69 5.75 -0.15 0.97
N THR A 70 6.53 -0.55 1.99
CA THR A 70 7.34 -1.79 1.95
C THR A 70 6.60 -3.03 2.41
N GLY A 71 5.37 -2.89 2.92
CA GLY A 71 4.60 -3.98 3.50
C GLY A 71 5.18 -4.54 4.81
N ASN A 72 5.81 -3.70 5.63
CA ASN A 72 6.42 -4.12 6.89
C ASN A 72 5.37 -4.21 8.02
N ILE A 73 4.85 -5.42 8.25
CA ILE A 73 3.78 -5.69 9.23
C ILE A 73 4.16 -5.24 10.66
N ASP A 74 5.36 -5.58 11.14
CA ASP A 74 5.79 -5.24 12.51
C ASP A 74 5.80 -3.71 12.72
N ARG A 75 6.40 -2.98 11.77
CA ARG A 75 6.42 -1.51 11.82
C ARG A 75 5.02 -0.92 11.70
N CYS A 76 4.15 -1.44 10.82
CA CYS A 76 2.77 -0.96 10.70
C CYS A 76 1.97 -1.16 12.00
N VAL A 77 2.19 -2.27 12.73
CA VAL A 77 1.54 -2.50 14.03
C VAL A 77 2.05 -1.50 15.07
N ARG A 78 3.38 -1.31 15.13
CA ARG A 78 4.02 -0.46 16.14
C ARG A 78 3.81 1.04 15.92
N LEU A 79 3.63 1.46 14.67
CA LEU A 79 3.46 2.86 14.28
C LEU A 79 1.99 3.26 14.05
N ARG A 80 1.04 2.34 14.29
CA ARG A 80 -0.39 2.55 14.05
C ARG A 80 -0.91 3.79 14.79
N ARG A 81 -1.67 4.63 14.08
CA ARG A 81 -2.37 5.81 14.62
C ARG A 81 -3.88 5.71 14.41
N PRO A 82 -4.69 6.47 15.17
CA PRO A 82 -6.15 6.51 14.96
C PRO A 82 -6.57 7.10 13.61
N HIS A 83 -5.76 8.01 13.04
CA HIS A 83 -6.04 8.70 11.78
C HIS A 83 -4.93 8.41 10.77
N PRO A 84 -5.29 8.18 9.49
CA PRO A 84 -4.31 7.92 8.45
C PRO A 84 -3.51 9.17 8.09
N VAL A 85 -2.25 8.96 7.70
CA VAL A 85 -1.36 10.01 7.18
C VAL A 85 -1.70 10.28 5.71
N SER A 86 -1.50 11.52 5.25
CA SER A 86 -1.66 11.85 3.83
C SER A 86 -0.77 10.96 2.95
N GLY A 87 -1.33 10.32 1.93
CA GLY A 87 -0.60 9.39 1.06
C GLY A 87 -0.51 7.94 1.58
N GLU A 88 -1.00 7.64 2.78
CA GLU A 88 -0.88 6.31 3.38
C GLU A 88 -1.64 5.26 2.58
N MET A 89 -2.81 5.59 2.03
CA MET A 89 -3.61 4.65 1.23
C MET A 89 -2.83 4.16 0.01
N GLN A 90 -2.15 5.06 -0.69
CA GLN A 90 -1.33 4.75 -1.85
C GLN A 90 -0.16 3.84 -1.46
N CYS A 91 0.47 4.12 -0.30
CA CYS A 91 1.53 3.28 0.24
C CYS A 91 1.02 1.88 0.62
N ILE A 92 -0.17 1.77 1.20
CA ILE A 92 -0.79 0.48 1.55
C ILE A 92 -1.07 -0.35 0.30
N VAL A 93 -1.66 0.26 -0.75
CA VAL A 93 -1.94 -0.43 -2.01
C VAL A 93 -0.66 -0.99 -2.61
N ARG A 94 0.40 -0.17 -2.68
CA ARG A 94 1.70 -0.61 -3.16
C ARG A 94 2.30 -1.73 -2.29
N GLY A 95 2.20 -1.62 -0.97
CA GLY A 95 2.66 -2.66 -0.04
C GLY A 95 1.93 -3.99 -0.21
N ILE A 96 0.62 -3.96 -0.49
CA ILE A 96 -0.19 -5.15 -0.81
C ILE A 96 0.37 -5.83 -2.06
N TYR A 97 0.61 -5.06 -3.11
CA TYR A 97 1.11 -5.60 -4.38
C TYR A 97 2.53 -6.17 -4.27
N HIS A 98 3.41 -5.60 -3.45
CA HIS A 98 4.80 -6.09 -3.35
C HIS A 98 5.04 -7.15 -2.27
N ASN A 99 4.15 -7.31 -1.29
CA ASN A 99 4.37 -8.26 -0.19
C ASN A 99 3.13 -9.14 0.07
N THR A 100 3.22 -10.41 -0.31
CA THR A 100 2.13 -11.40 -0.15
C THR A 100 1.69 -11.57 1.31
N PHE A 101 2.64 -11.61 2.25
CA PHE A 101 2.30 -11.72 3.67
C PHE A 101 1.62 -10.47 4.20
N PHE A 102 2.02 -9.30 3.72
CA PHE A 102 1.33 -8.05 4.03
C PHE A 102 -0.09 -8.04 3.48
N ALA A 103 -0.30 -8.48 2.24
CA ALA A 103 -1.63 -8.64 1.66
C ALA A 103 -2.51 -9.58 2.50
N LYS A 104 -1.98 -10.73 2.93
CA LYS A 104 -2.67 -11.66 3.83
C LYS A 104 -2.99 -11.02 5.18
N TRP A 105 -2.05 -10.30 5.79
CA TRP A 105 -2.30 -9.56 7.03
C TRP A 105 -3.37 -8.48 6.88
N ARG A 106 -3.47 -7.84 5.70
CA ARG A 106 -4.54 -6.89 5.37
C ARG A 106 -5.89 -7.60 5.15
N TYR A 107 -5.90 -8.80 4.58
CA TYR A 107 -7.11 -9.62 4.43
C TYR A 107 -7.81 -9.88 5.76
N GLU A 108 -7.04 -10.24 6.80
CA GLU A 108 -7.53 -10.47 8.16
C GLU A 108 -8.13 -9.22 8.84
N LYS A 109 -7.96 -8.03 8.24
CA LYS A 109 -8.42 -6.74 8.76
C LYS A 109 -9.26 -6.00 7.71
N PRO A 110 -10.49 -6.46 7.42
CA PRO A 110 -11.34 -5.92 6.37
C PRO A 110 -11.95 -4.54 6.70
N GLU A 111 -11.39 -3.81 7.67
CA GLU A 111 -11.81 -2.48 8.12
C GLU A 111 -11.94 -1.48 6.95
N LEU A 112 -11.18 -1.69 5.88
CA LEU A 112 -11.20 -0.86 4.67
C LEU A 112 -11.66 -1.69 3.47
N ALA A 113 -12.98 -1.75 3.24
CA ALA A 113 -13.60 -2.45 2.10
C ALA A 113 -12.98 -2.03 0.76
N ALA A 114 -12.59 -0.76 0.61
CA ALA A 114 -11.92 -0.24 -0.59
C ALA A 114 -10.60 -0.94 -0.92
N LEU A 115 -9.92 -1.56 0.07
CA LEU A 115 -8.65 -2.26 -0.12
C LEU A 115 -8.81 -3.73 -0.52
N GLN A 116 -9.98 -4.33 -0.31
CA GLN A 116 -10.19 -5.77 -0.52
C GLN A 116 -9.89 -6.20 -1.96
N LYS A 117 -10.27 -5.37 -2.94
CA LYS A 117 -9.98 -5.64 -4.36
C LYS A 117 -8.47 -5.80 -4.64
N PHE A 118 -7.62 -5.00 -3.99
CA PHE A 118 -6.16 -5.08 -4.18
C PHE A 118 -5.59 -6.31 -3.51
N VAL A 119 -6.11 -6.66 -2.32
CA VAL A 119 -5.75 -7.89 -1.62
C VAL A 119 -6.11 -9.11 -2.48
N HIS A 120 -7.34 -9.18 -3.00
CA HIS A 120 -7.77 -10.28 -3.85
C HIS A 120 -6.95 -10.36 -5.14
N ALA A 121 -6.64 -9.22 -5.76
CA ALA A 121 -5.74 -9.18 -6.92
C ALA A 121 -4.39 -9.81 -6.58
N ARG A 122 -3.76 -9.42 -5.47
CA ARG A 122 -2.47 -10.02 -5.05
C ARG A 122 -2.61 -11.53 -4.75
N LEU A 123 -3.69 -11.98 -4.13
CA LEU A 123 -3.90 -13.41 -3.87
C LEU A 123 -4.08 -14.20 -5.17
N ILE A 124 -4.87 -13.69 -6.12
CA ILE A 124 -5.02 -14.26 -7.47
C ILE A 124 -3.66 -14.37 -8.17
N MET A 125 -2.82 -13.33 -8.10
CA MET A 125 -1.47 -13.38 -8.68
C MET A 125 -0.53 -14.42 -8.05
N ASN A 126 -0.85 -14.91 -6.84
CA ASN A 126 -0.13 -16.01 -6.19
C ASN A 126 -0.88 -17.35 -6.31
N ASP A 127 -1.87 -17.45 -7.21
CA ASP A 127 -2.77 -18.60 -7.35
C ASP A 127 -3.51 -19.00 -6.06
N ASP A 128 -3.64 -18.08 -5.10
CA ASP A 128 -4.37 -18.28 -3.85
C ASP A 128 -5.84 -17.86 -4.03
N LEU A 129 -6.70 -18.86 -4.27
CA LEU A 129 -8.15 -18.70 -4.39
C LEU A 129 -8.90 -19.27 -3.18
N THR A 130 -8.20 -19.53 -2.06
CA THR A 130 -8.82 -20.13 -0.86
C THR A 130 -9.99 -19.32 -0.32
N TRP A 131 -9.93 -17.99 -0.46
CA TRP A 131 -10.98 -17.05 -0.08
C TRP A 131 -12.31 -17.28 -0.82
N LEU A 132 -12.29 -17.85 -2.03
CA LEU A 132 -13.49 -18.14 -2.83
C LEU A 132 -14.22 -19.40 -2.33
N ASN A 133 -13.47 -20.37 -1.80
CA ASN A 133 -14.01 -21.66 -1.38
C ASN A 133 -14.71 -21.60 -0.02
N ASN A 134 -14.38 -20.62 0.82
CA ASN A 134 -15.00 -20.42 2.12
C ASN A 134 -16.48 -19.96 2.05
N ASN A 135 -16.98 -19.61 0.86
CA ASN A 135 -18.34 -19.07 0.65
C ASN A 135 -19.28 -19.98 -0.18
N ARG A 136 -18.90 -21.23 -0.49
CA ARG A 136 -19.79 -22.17 -1.18
C ARG A 136 -20.10 -23.39 -0.30
N PRO A 137 -21.23 -23.43 0.43
CA PRO A 137 -21.92 -24.70 0.53
C PRO A 137 -22.37 -25.02 -0.89
N PHE A 138 -21.68 -25.92 -1.58
CA PHE A 138 -22.24 -26.49 -2.80
C PHE A 138 -23.58 -27.09 -2.38
N GLY A 139 -24.67 -26.46 -2.84
CA GLY A 139 -26.02 -26.96 -2.62
C GLY A 139 -26.05 -28.40 -3.08
N THR A 140 -26.22 -29.30 -2.13
CA THR A 140 -26.71 -30.64 -2.39
C THR A 140 -28.18 -30.49 -2.72
N ASN A 141 -28.56 -30.75 -3.97
CA ASN A 141 -29.87 -31.22 -4.40
C ASN A 141 -29.69 -31.92 -5.74
#